data_AF-A0A0B1R1H3-F1
#
_entry.id   AF-A0A0B1R1H3-F1
#
_cell.length_a   1.000
_cell.length_b   1.000
_cell.length_c   1.000
_cell.angle_alpha   90.00
_cell.angle_beta   90.00
_cell.angle_gamma   90.00
#
_symmetry.space_group_name_H-M   'P 1'
#
loop_
_entity.id
_entity.type
_entity.pdbx_description
1 polymer ?
#
loop_
_entity_poly.entity_id
_entity_poly.type
_entity_poly.pdbx_seq_one_letter_code
_entity_poly.pdbx_strand_id
1 'polypeptide(L)'
;MTLLSACQHATSPAPAPVANLCQPQTQPGSASCKWADEMQHHLNRQFQDAARYAGQQCLVQLEWQNSGRYAVTQTQGDETLCLRAWQLIGQSKGLPPPPDRTQPAWFGFAPRKASSPAHPAATGAG
;
A
#
# COMPACT_ATOMS: atom_id res chain seq x y z
N MET A 1 11.02 43.71 31.64
CA MET A 1 10.44 43.15 30.40
C MET A 1 11.41 42.12 29.85
N THR A 2 11.29 40.87 30.30
CA THR A 2 12.05 39.74 29.80
C THR A 2 11.43 39.28 28.48
N LEU A 3 12.09 39.61 27.38
CA LEU A 3 11.85 38.97 26.09
C LEU A 3 12.53 37.60 26.14
N LEU A 4 11.75 36.51 26.00
CA LEU A 4 12.28 35.16 25.85
C LEU A 4 11.98 34.65 24.45
N SER A 5 13.08 34.21 23.84
CA SER A 5 13.32 33.96 22.42
C SER A 5 12.52 32.83 21.79
N ALA A 6 12.18 33.08 20.53
CA ALA A 6 12.25 32.21 19.36
C ALA A 6 11.92 30.70 19.51
N CYS A 7 10.80 30.30 18.90
CA CYS A 7 10.58 28.94 18.43
C CYS A 7 11.63 28.61 17.35
N GLN A 8 12.75 28.01 17.75
CA GLN A 8 13.59 27.25 16.82
C GLN A 8 12.81 26.06 16.30
N HIS A 9 12.10 26.25 15.19
CA HIS A 9 11.63 25.15 14.36
C HIS A 9 12.86 24.43 13.82
N ALA A 10 13.18 23.28 14.39
CA ALA A 10 14.07 22.34 13.75
C ALA A 10 13.50 22.05 12.36
N THR A 11 14.17 22.53 11.31
CA THR A 11 13.94 22.06 9.96
C THR A 11 14.16 20.55 9.98
N SER A 12 13.08 19.78 10.02
CA SER A 12 13.16 18.35 9.74
C SER A 12 13.83 18.20 8.38
N PRO A 13 14.92 17.42 8.25
CA PRO A 13 15.48 17.15 6.94
C PRO A 13 14.36 16.59 6.06
N ALA A 14 14.30 17.05 4.81
CA ALA A 14 13.34 16.55 3.84
C ALA A 14 13.34 15.01 3.89
N PRO A 15 12.17 14.35 3.96
CA PRO A 15 12.13 12.90 4.02
C PRO A 15 12.92 12.37 2.83
N ALA A 16 13.91 11.52 3.11
CA ALA A 16 14.67 10.86 2.07
C ALA A 16 13.68 10.23 1.08
N PRO A 17 13.95 10.27 -0.23
CA PRO A 17 13.10 9.61 -1.20
C PRO A 17 12.96 8.16 -0.77
N VAL A 18 11.73 7.78 -0.40
CA VAL A 18 11.40 6.42 -0.01
C VAL A 18 11.58 5.56 -1.26
N ALA A 19 12.64 4.77 -1.30
CA ALA A 19 12.89 3.85 -2.40
C ALA A 19 11.69 2.91 -2.58
N ASN A 20 11.48 2.45 -3.81
CA ASN A 20 10.39 1.53 -4.18
C ASN A 20 8.95 2.07 -3.97
N LEU A 21 8.75 3.33 -3.58
CA LEU A 21 7.43 3.94 -3.51
C LEU A 21 6.94 4.35 -4.91
N CYS A 22 5.78 3.85 -5.34
CA CYS A 22 5.15 4.35 -6.55
C CYS A 22 4.64 5.78 -6.35
N GLN A 23 5.11 6.70 -7.20
CA GLN A 23 4.66 8.09 -7.24
C GLN A 23 4.01 8.37 -8.60
N PRO A 24 2.72 8.03 -8.79
CA PRO A 24 2.10 8.08 -10.11
C PRO A 24 1.92 9.51 -10.65
N GLN A 25 1.88 10.51 -9.78
CA GLN A 25 1.75 11.93 -10.18
C GLN A 25 3.04 12.49 -10.78
N THR A 26 4.20 11.98 -10.35
CA THR A 26 5.51 12.47 -10.79
C THR A 26 6.18 11.51 -11.77
N GLN A 27 6.02 10.20 -11.57
CA GLN A 27 6.69 9.14 -12.33
C GLN A 27 5.79 7.89 -12.54
N PRO A 28 4.68 8.02 -13.31
CA PRO A 28 3.71 6.93 -13.50
C PRO A 28 4.30 5.67 -14.16
N GLY A 29 5.33 5.82 -15.01
CA GLY A 29 5.98 4.70 -15.71
C GLY A 29 7.20 4.11 -14.99
N SER A 30 7.49 4.55 -13.76
CA SER A 30 8.65 4.11 -12.98
C SER A 30 8.63 2.60 -12.71
N ALA A 31 9.81 2.01 -12.46
CA ALA A 31 9.91 0.62 -12.03
C ALA A 31 9.10 0.37 -10.74
N SER A 32 9.04 1.34 -9.84
CA SER A 32 8.26 1.27 -8.59
C SER A 32 6.76 1.21 -8.85
N CYS A 33 6.24 1.95 -9.82
CA CYS A 33 4.81 1.85 -10.17
C CYS A 33 4.48 0.54 -10.89
N LYS A 34 5.33 0.08 -11.81
CA LYS A 34 5.16 -1.24 -12.43
C LYS A 34 5.16 -2.37 -11.40
N TRP A 35 6.10 -2.33 -10.47
CA TRP A 35 6.15 -3.28 -9.36
C TRP A 35 4.89 -3.23 -8.49
N ALA A 36 4.43 -2.03 -8.12
CA ALA A 36 3.22 -1.86 -7.33
C ALA A 36 1.97 -2.42 -8.04
N ASP A 37 1.85 -2.20 -9.35
CA ASP A 37 0.76 -2.73 -10.17
C ASP A 37 0.77 -4.27 -10.21
N GLU A 38 1.95 -4.88 -10.41
CA GLU A 38 2.12 -6.34 -10.40
C GLU A 38 1.81 -6.93 -9.01
N MET A 39 2.32 -6.31 -7.94
CA MET A 39 2.01 -6.69 -6.56
C MET A 39 0.50 -6.65 -6.31
N GLN A 40 -0.16 -5.55 -6.68
CA GLN A 40 -1.60 -5.38 -6.53
C GLN A 40 -2.37 -6.46 -7.31
N HIS A 41 -1.98 -6.76 -8.55
CA HIS A 41 -2.62 -7.80 -9.36
C HIS A 41 -2.50 -9.19 -8.71
N HIS A 42 -1.34 -9.52 -8.14
CA HIS A 42 -1.15 -10.80 -7.44
C HIS A 42 -1.96 -10.88 -6.15
N LEU A 43 -1.87 -9.86 -5.30
CA LEU A 43 -2.50 -9.85 -3.98
C LEU A 43 -4.03 -9.76 -4.07
N ASN A 44 -4.59 -8.97 -5.00
CA ASN A 44 -6.03 -8.85 -5.16
C ASN A 44 -6.71 -10.18 -5.54
N ARG A 45 -6.03 -11.04 -6.30
CA ARG A 45 -6.55 -12.38 -6.64
C ARG A 45 -6.62 -13.31 -5.41
N GLN A 46 -5.82 -13.04 -4.39
CA GLN A 46 -5.71 -13.85 -3.19
C GLN A 46 -6.47 -13.25 -1.99
N PHE A 47 -6.84 -11.98 -2.05
CA PHE A 47 -7.54 -11.26 -0.99
C PHE A 47 -9.06 -11.48 -1.03
N GLN A 48 -9.49 -12.72 -0.84
CA GLN A 48 -10.89 -13.14 -1.01
C GLN A 48 -11.88 -12.41 -0.08
N ASP A 49 -11.42 -12.02 1.11
CA ASP A 49 -12.22 -11.37 2.14
C ASP A 49 -12.08 -9.84 2.18
N ALA A 50 -11.49 -9.22 1.14
CA ALA A 50 -11.21 -7.78 1.08
C ALA A 50 -12.42 -6.90 1.39
N ALA A 51 -13.62 -7.30 0.96
CA ALA A 51 -14.86 -6.54 1.18
C ALA A 51 -15.19 -6.32 2.67
N ARG A 52 -14.71 -7.19 3.57
CA ARG A 52 -14.91 -7.05 5.03
C ARG A 52 -14.15 -5.87 5.62
N TYR A 53 -13.07 -5.44 4.96
CA TYR A 53 -12.19 -4.35 5.40
C TYR A 53 -12.45 -3.07 4.59
N ALA A 54 -13.62 -2.96 3.93
CA ALA A 54 -13.88 -1.84 3.05
C ALA A 54 -13.92 -0.51 3.82
N GLY A 55 -13.16 0.47 3.33
CA GLY A 55 -13.00 1.79 3.98
C GLY A 55 -11.83 1.87 4.97
N GLN A 56 -11.22 0.73 5.30
CA GLN A 56 -9.97 0.69 6.07
C GLN A 56 -8.77 0.90 5.16
N GLN A 57 -7.66 1.35 5.75
CA GLN A 57 -6.38 1.58 5.09
C GLN A 57 -5.24 1.03 5.94
N CYS A 58 -4.29 0.37 5.28
CA CYS A 58 -3.05 -0.05 5.90
C CYS A 58 -1.88 0.17 4.94
N LEU A 59 -0.80 0.74 5.44
CA LEU A 59 0.51 0.76 4.82
C LEU A 59 1.38 -0.32 5.46
N VAL A 60 2.09 -1.09 4.64
CA VAL A 60 3.05 -2.09 5.09
C VAL A 60 4.42 -1.80 4.52
N GLN A 61 5.46 -1.94 5.34
CA GLN A 61 6.85 -1.90 4.93
C GLN A 61 7.31 -3.33 4.64
N LEU A 62 7.81 -3.53 3.42
CA LEU A 62 8.21 -4.81 2.88
C LEU A 62 9.72 -4.85 2.66
N GLU A 63 10.37 -5.91 3.13
CA GLU A 63 11.78 -6.16 2.86
C GLU A 63 11.95 -7.45 2.07
N TRP A 64 12.79 -7.39 1.03
CA TRP A 64 13.08 -8.56 0.20
C TRP A 64 14.12 -9.45 0.86
N GLN A 65 13.79 -10.72 1.07
CA GLN A 65 14.67 -11.69 1.69
C GLN A 65 15.41 -12.54 0.63
N ASN A 66 16.58 -13.07 1.01
CA ASN A 66 17.35 -14.02 0.20
C ASN A 66 16.57 -15.29 -0.18
N SER A 67 15.50 -15.60 0.58
CA SER A 67 14.55 -16.69 0.28
C SER A 67 13.68 -16.42 -0.95
N GLY A 68 13.73 -15.21 -1.52
CA GLY A 68 12.84 -14.78 -2.60
C GLY A 68 11.42 -14.45 -2.12
N ARG A 69 11.29 -14.05 -0.85
CA ARG A 69 10.01 -13.70 -0.21
C ARG A 69 10.10 -12.34 0.47
N TYR A 70 8.94 -11.75 0.77
CA TYR A 70 8.87 -10.54 1.59
C TYR A 70 8.75 -10.87 3.07
N ALA A 71 9.49 -10.11 3.89
CA ALA A 71 9.15 -9.89 5.29
C ALA A 71 8.37 -8.58 5.44
N VAL A 72 7.40 -8.56 6.33
CA VAL A 72 6.74 -7.32 6.76
C VAL A 72 7.45 -6.85 8.03
N THR A 73 8.05 -5.67 8.00
CA THR A 73 8.84 -5.13 9.12
C THR A 73 8.14 -4.01 9.87
N GLN A 74 7.22 -3.29 9.21
CA GLN A 74 6.39 -2.26 9.84
C GLN A 74 5.00 -2.22 9.21
N THR A 75 4.01 -1.80 9.99
CA THR A 75 2.65 -1.52 9.51
C THR A 75 2.14 -0.20 10.10
N GLN A 76 1.26 0.50 9.38
CA GLN A 76 0.63 1.74 9.81
C GLN A 76 -0.80 1.83 9.26
N GLY A 77 -1.80 2.05 10.13
CA GLY A 77 -3.20 2.20 9.72
C GLY A 77 -4.14 1.37 10.59
N ASP A 78 -5.25 0.91 10.01
CA ASP A 78 -6.26 0.10 10.67
C ASP A 78 -5.71 -1.30 11.00
N GLU A 79 -5.61 -1.60 12.30
CA GLU A 79 -4.96 -2.81 12.82
C GLU A 79 -5.49 -4.11 12.21
N THR A 80 -6.82 -4.25 12.12
CA THR A 80 -7.46 -5.44 11.55
C THR A 80 -7.09 -5.68 10.08
N LEU A 81 -7.04 -4.62 9.26
CA LEU A 81 -6.56 -4.72 7.88
C LEU A 81 -5.06 -4.98 7.82
N CYS A 82 -4.26 -4.35 8.69
CA CYS A 82 -2.81 -4.56 8.72
C CYS A 82 -2.43 -6.00 9.08
N LEU A 83 -3.08 -6.60 10.08
CA LEU A 83 -2.90 -8.02 10.42
C LEU A 83 -3.27 -8.93 9.24
N ARG A 84 -4.39 -8.63 8.58
CA ARG A 84 -4.82 -9.40 7.41
C ARG A 84 -3.85 -9.27 6.23
N ALA A 85 -3.37 -8.05 5.95
CA ALA A 85 -2.39 -7.77 4.92
C ALA A 85 -1.09 -8.54 5.17
N TRP A 86 -0.60 -8.54 6.42
CA TRP A 86 0.59 -9.32 6.79
C TRP A 86 0.39 -10.82 6.55
N GLN A 87 -0.73 -11.39 6.98
CA GLN A 87 -1.06 -12.79 6.72
C GLN A 87 -1.12 -13.09 5.22
N LEU A 88 -1.78 -12.24 4.44
CA LEU A 88 -1.90 -12.36 2.99
C LEU A 88 -0.52 -12.39 2.32
N ILE A 89 0.36 -11.45 2.63
CA ILE A 89 1.74 -11.42 2.11
C ILE A 89 2.51 -12.68 2.52
N GLY A 90 2.37 -13.10 3.78
CA GLY A 90 3.03 -14.29 4.32
C GLY A 90 2.57 -15.62 3.72
N GLN A 91 1.35 -15.70 3.19
CA GLN A 91 0.84 -16.90 2.47
C GLN A 91 1.04 -16.83 0.96
N SER A 92 1.22 -15.63 0.40
CA SER A 92 1.45 -15.44 -1.03
C SER A 92 2.79 -16.04 -1.47
N LYS A 93 2.77 -16.64 -2.66
CA LYS A 93 3.93 -17.21 -3.35
C LYS A 93 4.11 -16.51 -4.69
N GLY A 94 5.35 -16.39 -5.14
CA GLY A 94 5.65 -15.76 -6.44
C GLY A 94 5.24 -14.29 -6.52
N LEU A 95 5.36 -13.54 -5.41
CA LEU A 95 5.25 -12.09 -5.46
C LEU A 95 6.46 -11.54 -6.22
N PRO A 96 6.29 -10.52 -7.09
CA PRO A 96 7.38 -9.94 -7.85
C PRO A 96 8.40 -9.28 -6.90
N PRO A 97 9.71 -9.33 -7.19
CA PRO A 97 10.73 -8.63 -6.41
C PRO A 97 10.59 -7.11 -6.55
N PRO A 98 11.01 -6.31 -5.56
CA PRO A 98 11.00 -4.86 -5.68
C PRO A 98 12.10 -4.40 -6.65
N PRO A 99 11.98 -3.18 -7.22
CA PRO A 99 12.99 -2.63 -8.13
C PRO A 99 14.39 -2.56 -7.51
N ASP A 100 14.49 -2.08 -6.28
CA ASP A 100 15.71 -2.16 -5.47
C ASP A 100 15.50 -3.13 -4.31
N ARG A 101 16.23 -4.24 -4.32
CA ARG A 101 16.13 -5.30 -3.31
C ARG A 101 16.86 -5.00 -2.01
N THR A 102 17.69 -3.95 -1.99
CA THR A 102 18.47 -3.55 -0.81
C THR A 102 17.73 -2.56 0.07
N GLN A 103 16.59 -2.05 -0.40
CA GLN A 103 15.79 -1.05 0.27
C GLN A 103 14.40 -1.60 0.61
N PRO A 104 13.80 -1.18 1.73
CA PRO A 104 12.42 -1.49 2.02
C PRO A 104 11.48 -0.84 0.99
N ALA A 105 10.30 -1.41 0.82
CA ALA A 105 9.25 -0.88 -0.05
C ALA A 105 7.95 -0.69 0.73
N TRP A 106 7.32 0.46 0.59
CA TRP A 106 5.99 0.69 1.17
C TRP A 106 4.90 0.31 0.18
N PHE A 107 3.93 -0.49 0.64
CA PHE A 107 2.78 -0.91 -0.15
C PHE A 107 1.48 -0.68 0.63
N GLY A 108 0.45 -0.19 -0.06
CA GLY A 108 -0.83 0.17 0.55
C GLY A 108 -1.95 -0.82 0.26
N PHE A 109 -2.72 -1.15 1.30
CA PHE A 109 -3.99 -1.84 1.23
C PHE A 109 -5.10 -0.85 1.53
N ALA A 110 -6.03 -0.68 0.59
CA ALA A 110 -7.24 0.11 0.79
C ALA A 110 -8.42 -0.56 0.07
N PRO A 111 -8.96 -1.68 0.60
CA PRO A 111 -10.10 -2.35 0.01
C PRO A 111 -11.28 -1.39 -0.14
N ARG A 112 -11.84 -1.34 -1.35
CA ARG A 112 -13.07 -0.59 -1.62
C ARG A 112 -14.24 -1.55 -1.68
N LYS A 113 -15.42 -1.09 -1.27
CA LYS A 113 -16.65 -1.82 -1.63
C LYS A 113 -16.69 -1.90 -3.15
N ALA A 114 -16.87 -3.10 -3.69
CA ALA A 114 -17.22 -3.22 -5.10
C ALA A 114 -18.53 -2.42 -5.27
N SER A 115 -18.49 -1.35 -6.03
CA SER A 115 -19.71 -0.71 -6.50
C SER A 115 -20.44 -1.75 -7.34
N SER A 116 -21.56 -2.26 -6.83
CA SER A 116 -22.42 -3.18 -7.58
C SER A 116 -22.66 -2.59 -8.97
N PRO A 117 -22.59 -3.39 -10.06
CA PRO A 117 -23.01 -2.91 -11.36
C PRO A 117 -24.46 -2.46 -11.24
N ALA A 118 -24.74 -1.20 -11.59
CA ALA A 118 -26.11 -0.70 -11.65
C ALA A 118 -26.89 -1.59 -12.62
N HIS A 119 -27.87 -2.34 -12.11
CA HIS A 119 -28.80 -3.07 -12.97
C HIS A 119 -29.56 -2.05 -13.84
N PRO A 120 -29.70 -2.24 -15.15
CA PRO A 120 -30.53 -1.38 -15.96
C PRO A 120 -31.97 -1.51 -15.46
N ALA A 121 -32.57 -0.37 -15.10
CA ALA A 121 -33.97 -0.30 -14.70
C ALA A 121 -34.84 -0.85 -15.84
N ALA A 122 -35.65 -1.86 -15.55
CA ALA A 122 -36.65 -2.37 -16.46
C ALA A 122 -37.65 -1.25 -16.77
N THR A 123 -37.60 -0.72 -17.99
CA THR A 123 -38.66 0.16 -18.50
C THR A 123 -39.84 -0.72 -18.89
N GLY A 124 -40.79 -0.87 -17.97
CA GLY A 124 -42.11 -1.37 -18.30
C GLY A 124 -42.90 -0.24 -18.96
N ALA A 125 -43.26 -0.43 -20.23
CA ALA A 125 -44.32 0.34 -20.88
C ALA A 125 -45.46 -0.62 -21.19
N GLY A 126 -46.65 -0.26 -20.70
CA GLY A 126 -47.91 -0.93 -21.01
C GLY A 126 -48.55 -0.43 -22.29
#